data_AF-A0A8I0MEU2-F1
#
_entry.id   AF-A0A8I0MEU2-F1
#
_cell.length_a   1.000
_cell.length_b   1.000
_cell.length_c   1.000
_cell.angle_alpha   90.00
_cell.angle_beta   90.00
_cell.angle_gamma   90.00
#
_symmetry.space_group_name_H-M   'P 1'
#
loop_
_entity.id
_entity.type
_entity.pdbx_description
1 polymer ?
#
loop_
_entity_poly.entity_id
_entity_poly.type
_entity_poly.pdbx_seq_one_letter_code
_entity_poly.pdbx_strand_id
1 'polypeptide(L)'
;MNIQIRFAGVDGQPPQPMLVVDFAPTPVSMPLADQELELRIQAQALLMSADMLAFERTKNLMYRRCADQGKKAMYALIGRRSPERQADMACALATETQQQEGRAQ
;
A
#
# COMPACT_ATOMS: atom_id res chain seq x y z
N MET A 1 0.88 -2.84 4.29
CA MET A 1 -0.55 -2.64 4.06
C MET A 1 -1.26 -3.92 4.43
N ASN A 2 -2.23 -3.86 5.35
CA ASN A 2 -3.05 -5.00 5.72
C ASN A 2 -4.47 -4.77 5.19
N ILE A 3 -5.08 -5.78 4.58
CA ILE A 3 -6.45 -5.71 4.07
C ILE A 3 -7.28 -6.70 4.89
N GLN A 4 -8.32 -6.20 5.56
CA GLN A 4 -9.23 -7.02 6.37
C GLN A 4 -10.66 -6.79 5.89
N ILE A 5 -11.41 -7.88 5.71
CA ILE A 5 -12.86 -7.80 5.56
C ILE A 5 -13.47 -7.92 6.96
N ARG A 6 -14.18 -6.89 7.40
CA ARG A 6 -14.94 -6.88 8.66
C ARG A 6 -16.42 -6.84 8.36
N PHE A 7 -17.23 -7.47 9.20
CA PHE A 7 -18.68 -7.34 9.12
C PHE A 7 -19.12 -6.32 10.18
N ALA A 8 -19.67 -5.20 9.74
CA ALA A 8 -20.24 -4.21 10.65
C ALA A 8 -21.75 -4.36 10.66
N GLY A 9 -22.32 -4.55 11.86
CA GLY A 9 -23.75 -4.46 12.08
C GLY A 9 -24.13 -3.02 12.40
N VAL A 10 -25.16 -2.52 11.74
CA VAL A 10 -25.93 -1.36 12.20
C VAL A 10 -27.18 -1.92 12.85
N ASP A 11 -27.62 -1.40 14.00
CA ASP A 11 -28.79 -1.90 14.71
C ASP A 11 -30.00 -2.00 13.76
N GLY A 12 -30.57 -3.20 13.68
CA GLY A 12 -31.70 -3.51 12.80
C GLY A 12 -31.37 -3.91 11.36
N GLN A 13 -30.10 -4.03 10.97
CA GLN A 13 -29.68 -4.57 9.66
C GLN A 13 -28.72 -5.76 9.76
N PRO A 14 -28.78 -6.71 8.79
CA PRO A 14 -27.79 -7.77 8.70
C PRO A 14 -26.39 -7.19 8.47
N PRO A 15 -25.34 -7.76 9.10
CA PRO A 15 -23.99 -7.23 9.01
C PRO A 15 -23.53 -7.12 7.54
N GLN A 16 -23.05 -5.94 7.16
CA GLN A 16 -22.54 -5.71 5.81
C GLN A 16 -21.02 -5.88 5.78
N PRO A 17 -20.47 -6.49 4.71
CA PRO A 17 -19.03 -6.60 4.55
C PRO A 17 -18.43 -5.20 4.30
N MET A 18 -17.48 -4.83 5.14
CA MET A 18 -16.64 -3.64 5.04
C MET A 18 -15.21 -4.04 4.72
N LEU A 19 -14.60 -3.34 3.76
CA LEU A 19 -13.17 -3.42 3.51
C LEU A 19 -12.45 -2.42 4.41
N VAL A 20 -11.64 -2.92 5.34
CA VAL A 20 -10.74 -2.11 6.16
C VAL A 20 -9.34 -2.24 5.59
N VAL A 21 -8.70 -1.10 5.34
CA VAL A 21 -7.34 -1.03 4.81
C VAL A 21 -6.47 -0.29 5.81
N ASP A 22 -5.52 -1.02 6.39
CA ASP A 22 -4.51 -0.45 7.26
C ASP A 22 -3.31 -0.03 6.42
N PHE A 23 -3.16 1.28 6.25
CA PHE A 23 -1.98 1.89 5.68
C PHE A 23 -0.81 1.83 6.66
N ALA A 24 0.41 1.71 6.13
CA ALA A 24 1.62 1.85 6.91
C ALA A 24 1.61 3.23 7.60
N PRO A 25 1.95 3.29 8.90
CA PRO A 25 1.91 4.54 9.63
C PRO A 25 2.87 5.55 9.01
N THR A 26 2.35 6.75 8.70
CA THR A 26 3.15 7.91 8.34
C THR A 26 3.57 8.64 9.62
N PRO A 27 4.87 8.78 9.91
CA PRO A 27 5.35 9.49 11.10
C PRO A 27 4.77 10.90 11.19
N VAL A 28 4.31 11.32 12.37
CA VAL A 28 3.76 12.67 12.58
C VAL A 28 4.82 13.77 12.36
N SER A 29 6.09 13.42 12.55
CA SER A 29 7.25 14.29 12.28
C SER A 29 7.55 14.50 10.80
N MET A 30 6.98 13.70 9.90
CA MET A 30 7.16 13.83 8.45
C MET A 30 6.48 15.12 7.95
N PRO A 31 7.08 15.85 6.99
CA PRO A 31 6.41 16.98 6.36
C PRO A 31 5.04 16.58 5.78
N LEU A 32 4.02 17.45 5.91
CA LEU A 32 2.65 17.13 5.46
C LEU A 32 2.58 16.75 3.97
N ALA A 33 3.41 17.38 3.12
CA ALA A 33 3.50 17.06 1.70
C ALA A 33 4.01 15.62 1.46
N ASP A 34 4.96 15.16 2.27
CA ASP A 34 5.47 13.79 2.19
C ASP A 34 4.45 12.79 2.76
N GLN A 35 3.73 13.14 3.83
CA GLN A 35 2.64 12.31 4.35
C GLN A 35 1.55 12.10 3.29
N GLU A 36 1.14 13.18 2.65
CA GLU A 36 0.15 13.17 1.57
C GLU A 36 0.62 12.33 0.37
N LEU A 37 1.88 12.47 -0.02
CA LEU A 37 2.49 11.66 -1.06
C LEU A 37 2.51 10.16 -0.71
N GLU A 38 2.91 9.80 0.52
CA GLU A 38 2.93 8.41 0.97
C GLU A 38 1.52 7.81 1.01
N LEU A 39 0.52 8.56 1.46
CA LEU A 39 -0.88 8.12 1.41
C LEU A 39 -1.33 7.84 -0.03
N ARG A 40 -0.97 8.71 -0.99
CA ARG A 40 -1.28 8.48 -2.42
C ARG A 40 -0.57 7.25 -2.98
N ILE A 41 0.70 7.02 -2.63
CA ILE A 41 1.45 5.82 -3.04
C ILE A 41 0.71 4.57 -2.54
N GLN A 42 0.31 4.56 -1.27
CA GLN A 42 -0.38 3.42 -0.68
C GLN A 42 -1.78 3.20 -1.26
N ALA A 43 -2.51 4.27 -1.56
CA ALA A 43 -3.80 4.18 -2.25
C ALA A 43 -3.66 3.58 -3.67
N GLN A 44 -2.62 3.96 -4.42
CA GLN A 44 -2.34 3.35 -5.72
C GLN A 44 -1.98 1.86 -5.61
N ALA A 45 -1.22 1.49 -4.57
CA ALA A 45 -0.93 0.08 -4.29
C ALA A 45 -2.22 -0.73 -4.03
N LEU A 46 -3.16 -0.16 -3.25
CA LEU A 46 -4.45 -0.79 -2.98
C LEU A 46 -5.28 -0.99 -4.25
N LEU A 47 -5.40 0.04 -5.09
CA LEU A 47 -6.15 -0.05 -6.36
C LEU A 47 -5.55 -1.12 -7.28
N MET A 48 -4.23 -1.14 -7.41
CA MET A 48 -3.52 -2.17 -8.18
C MET A 48 -3.81 -3.58 -7.63
N SER A 49 -3.81 -3.77 -6.31
CA SER A 49 -4.15 -5.06 -5.69
C SER A 49 -5.60 -5.47 -5.97
N ALA A 50 -6.55 -4.54 -5.92
CA ALA A 50 -7.96 -4.80 -6.24
C ALA A 50 -8.15 -5.26 -7.69
N ASP A 51 -7.49 -4.59 -8.64
CA ASP A 51 -7.50 -4.98 -10.06
C ASP A 51 -6.88 -6.36 -10.27
N MET A 52 -5.78 -6.67 -9.58
CA MET A 52 -5.17 -8.00 -9.65
C MET A 52 -6.08 -9.10 -9.12
N LEU A 53 -6.79 -8.87 -8.01
CA LEU A 53 -7.79 -9.81 -7.50
C LEU A 53 -8.95 -10.01 -8.49
N ALA A 54 -9.44 -8.92 -9.10
CA ALA A 54 -10.48 -8.99 -10.12
C ALA A 54 -10.01 -9.78 -11.36
N PHE A 55 -8.76 -9.58 -11.79
CA PHE A 55 -8.15 -10.38 -12.84
C PHE A 55 -8.03 -11.86 -12.46
N GLU A 56 -7.57 -12.18 -11.25
CA GLU A 56 -7.43 -13.56 -10.79
C GLU A 56 -8.77 -14.31 -10.82
N ARG A 57 -9.86 -13.62 -10.46
CA ARG A 57 -11.21 -14.19 -10.43
C ARG A 57 -11.85 -14.32 -11.81
N THR A 58 -11.68 -13.32 -12.68
CA THR A 58 -12.43 -13.21 -13.95
C THR A 58 -11.63 -13.60 -15.18
N LYS A 59 -10.29 -13.61 -15.07
CA LYS A 59 -9.33 -13.73 -16.18
C LYS A 59 -9.47 -12.65 -17.26
N ASN A 60 -10.20 -11.57 -17.00
CA ASN A 60 -10.35 -10.46 -17.95
C ASN A 60 -9.08 -9.59 -17.98
N LEU A 61 -8.39 -9.56 -19.12
CA LEU A 61 -7.14 -8.83 -19.32
C LEU A 61 -7.26 -7.30 -19.12
N MET A 62 -8.46 -6.73 -19.16
CA MET A 62 -8.66 -5.32 -18.85
C MET A 62 -8.20 -4.99 -17.42
N TYR A 63 -8.53 -5.83 -16.44
CA TYR A 63 -8.08 -5.63 -15.06
C TYR A 63 -6.56 -5.74 -14.92
N ARG A 64 -5.92 -6.62 -15.70
CA ARG A 64 -4.46 -6.69 -15.73
C ARG A 64 -3.84 -5.39 -16.25
N ARG A 65 -4.41 -4.79 -17.30
CA ARG A 65 -3.97 -3.49 -17.82
C ARG A 65 -4.17 -2.36 -16.80
N CYS A 66 -5.30 -2.35 -16.09
CA CYS A 66 -5.56 -1.40 -15.02
C CYS A 66 -4.53 -1.52 -13.89
N ALA A 67 -4.22 -2.75 -13.44
CA ALA A 67 -3.17 -2.99 -12.46
C ALA A 67 -1.80 -2.50 -12.94
N ASP A 68 -1.43 -2.77 -14.20
CA ASP A 68 -0.16 -2.30 -14.77
C ASP A 68 -0.10 -0.76 -14.86
N GLN A 69 -1.24 -0.09 -15.10
CA GLN A 69 -1.33 1.36 -15.08
C GLN A 69 -1.22 1.91 -13.65
N GLY A 70 -1.90 1.31 -12.69
CA GLY A 70 -1.77 1.64 -11.26
C GLY A 70 -0.33 1.49 -10.77
N LYS A 71 0.36 0.42 -11.17
CA LYS A 71 1.79 0.20 -10.90
C LYS A 71 2.65 1.35 -11.42
N LYS A 72 2.42 1.81 -12.66
CA LYS A 72 3.16 2.95 -13.24
C LYS A 72 2.89 4.25 -12.49
N ALA A 73 1.63 4.52 -12.16
CA ALA A 73 1.25 5.71 -11.39
C ALA A 73 1.89 5.71 -9.99
N MET A 74 1.88 4.55 -9.32
CA MET A 74 2.54 4.36 -8.04
C MET A 74 4.05 4.65 -8.12
N TYR A 75 4.75 4.09 -9.11
CA TYR A 75 6.19 4.35 -9.26
C TYR A 75 6.52 5.80 -9.62
N ALA A 76 5.66 6.46 -10.40
CA ALA A 76 5.82 7.89 -10.67
C ALA A 76 5.70 8.73 -9.38
N LEU A 77 4.82 8.35 -8.45
CA LEU A 77 4.72 8.99 -7.13
C LEU A 77 5.93 8.67 -6.24
N ILE A 78 6.39 7.41 -6.23
CA ILE A 78 7.61 7.01 -5.50
C ILE A 78 8.83 7.83 -5.96
N GLY A 79 8.97 8.07 -7.27
CA GLY A 79 10.04 8.89 -7.83
C GLY A 79 9.98 10.37 -7.43
N ARG A 80 8.87 10.84 -6.84
CA ARG A 80 8.70 12.20 -6.34
C ARG A 80 9.00 12.36 -4.85
N ARG A 81 9.36 11.27 -4.15
CA ARG A 81 9.75 11.33 -2.73
C ARG A 81 10.90 12.31 -2.54
N SER A 82 10.85 13.08 -1.45
CA SER A 82 11.94 13.95 -1.03
C SER A 82 13.25 13.17 -0.85
N PRO A 83 14.43 13.79 -1.08
CA PRO A 83 15.72 13.14 -0.83
C PRO A 83 15.86 12.61 0.59
N GLU A 84 15.35 13.36 1.57
CA GLU A 84 15.31 12.97 2.98
C GLU A 84 14.52 11.67 3.15
N ARG A 85 13.33 11.58 2.52
CA ARG A 85 12.52 10.37 2.61
C ARG A 85 13.16 9.17 1.91
N GLN A 86 13.84 9.41 0.79
CA GLN A 86 14.58 8.35 0.10
C GLN A 86 15.73 7.83 0.98
N ALA A 87 16.45 8.71 1.67
CA ALA A 87 17.50 8.34 2.60
C ALA A 87 16.96 7.52 3.79
N ASP A 88 15.85 7.96 4.40
CA ASP A 88 15.19 7.23 5.49
C ASP A 88 14.85 5.79 5.08
N MET A 89 14.26 5.60 3.89
CA MET A 89 13.87 4.29 3.39
C MET A 89 15.09 3.41 3.09
N ALA A 90 16.17 3.99 2.55
CA ALA A 90 17.41 3.27 2.30
C ALA A 90 18.06 2.81 3.62
N CYS A 91 18.06 3.64 4.65
CA CYS A 91 18.54 3.29 5.98
C CYS A 91 17.69 2.17 6.62
N ALA A 92 16.37 2.23 6.50
CA ALA A 92 15.48 1.19 6.99
C ALA A 92 15.77 -0.17 6.32
N LEU A 93 15.91 -0.21 5.00
CA LEU A 93 16.23 -1.43 4.23
C LEU A 93 17.61 -2.02 4.60
N ALA A 94 18.61 -1.16 4.82
CA ALA A 94 19.93 -1.60 5.25
C ALA A 94 19.89 -2.25 6.65
N THR A 95 19.08 -1.70 7.55
CA THR A 95 18.91 -2.21 8.91
C THR A 95 18.16 -3.55 8.92
N GLU A 96 17.15 -3.72 8.08
CA GLU A 96 16.40 -4.98 7.94
C GLU A 96 17.28 -6.11 7.38
N THR A 97 18.14 -5.80 6.40
CA THR A 97 19.08 -6.78 5.81
C THR A 97 20.04 -7.33 6.87
N GLN A 98 20.61 -6.46 7.69
CA GLN A 98 21.53 -6.87 8.77
C GLN A 98 20.85 -7.72 9.85
N GLN A 99 19.58 -7.44 10.17
CA GLN A 99 18.82 -8.23 11.13
C GLN A 99 18.42 -9.62 10.61
N GLN A 100 18.22 -9.77 9.30
CA GLN A 100 17.96 -11.07 8.68
C GLN A 100 19.22 -11.94 8.63
N GLU A 101 20.39 -11.35 8.34
CA GLU A 101 21.68 -12.06 8.34
C GLU A 101 22.12 -12.49 9.74
N GLY A 102 21.86 -11.67 10.78
CA GLY A 102 22.17 -12.01 12.17
C GLY A 102 21.25 -13.07 12.80
N ARG A 103 20.09 -13.37 12.19
CA ARG A 103 19.17 -14.44 12.64
C ARG A 103 19.42 -15.79 11.94
N ALA A 104 20.27 -15.81 10.92
CA ALA A 104 20.63 -17.02 10.19
C ALA A 104 21.89 -17.72 10.76
N GLN A 105 22.38 -17.27 11.92
CA GLN A 105 23.54 -17.84 12.65
C GLN A 105 23.12 -18.50 13.96
#